data_AF-A0A0W0TE25-F1
#
_entry.id   AF-A0A0W0TE25-F1
#
_cell.length_a   1.000
_cell.length_b   1.000
_cell.length_c   1.000
_cell.angle_alpha   90.00
_cell.angle_beta   90.00
_cell.angle_gamma   90.00
#
_symmetry.space_group_name_H-M   'P 1'
#
loop_
_entity.id
_entity.type
_entity.pdbx_description
1 polymer ?
#
loop_
_entity_poly.entity_id
_entity_poly.type
_entity_poly.pdbx_seq_one_letter_code
_entity_poly.pdbx_strand_id
1 'polypeptide(L)'
;MLKIEKTFLKFIENPKFPCIGAKAAAKRKQITFITARDLTSAKDDVLILSKIYQFIEGWKLEKNLLQTLVVIFKAPTELTELEFENNMWTRLQSLHNLDNQMYDWDETISADITNPMFSFSLGGYGFFIVGLHPQSSRKARQFVCPALVFNLHEQFEKLREEGVFDRMRDKIREKDCKFSGSINPMLMDYGEASEALQYSGRKTNKDYYCPFKQMKKTQHKWFTIAPCSGKGFILKKNQLLIVKDVLGEQVADLFCFSLANKKEFLSSGKSIDYNGQLFLSTNNILFSNKSNPMLTIIHDEVGQHDFLYSPCCKNLFRITYKNPNPPDGCYEHLAQALEKYGIEQEQITTTFNIFMNVSLNPATGMLKVLPPLSKKGDTIIFKSHMDLIVGLTACSAGQSNNFSFKPIEFKIVN
;
A
#
# COMPACT_ATOMS: atom_id res chain seq x y z
N MET A 1 14.45 15.31 -0.76
CA MET A 1 13.80 15.67 -2.04
C MET A 1 14.80 15.52 -3.18
N LEU A 2 14.55 14.60 -4.10
CA LEU A 2 15.40 14.28 -5.24
C LEU A 2 15.44 15.44 -6.27
N LYS A 3 16.45 15.45 -7.14
CA LYS A 3 16.61 16.48 -8.19
C LYS A 3 15.38 16.57 -9.10
N ILE A 4 14.74 15.46 -9.41
CA ILE A 4 13.58 15.41 -10.30
C ILE A 4 12.30 15.98 -9.65
N GLU A 5 12.10 15.74 -8.35
CA GLU A 5 10.98 16.30 -7.58
C GLU A 5 11.06 17.83 -7.51
N LYS A 6 12.27 18.37 -7.28
CA LYS A 6 12.51 19.82 -7.36
C LYS A 6 12.24 20.38 -8.75
N THR A 7 12.51 19.60 -9.80
CA THR A 7 12.22 19.98 -11.19
C THR A 7 10.71 20.03 -11.44
N PHE A 8 9.96 19.07 -10.88
CA PHE A 8 8.49 19.07 -10.93
C PHE A 8 7.89 20.28 -10.21
N LEU A 9 8.38 20.61 -9.01
CA LEU A 9 7.93 21.81 -8.29
C LEU A 9 8.16 23.09 -9.10
N LYS A 10 9.36 23.25 -9.68
CA LYS A 10 9.64 24.40 -10.57
C LYS A 10 8.71 24.45 -11.79
N PHE A 11 8.37 23.30 -12.36
CA PHE A 11 7.45 23.20 -13.48
C PHE A 11 6.05 23.74 -13.11
N ILE A 12 5.49 23.32 -11.97
CA ILE A 12 4.16 23.78 -11.53
C ILE A 12 4.17 25.19 -10.94
N GLU A 13 5.29 25.65 -10.37
CA GLU A 13 5.46 27.01 -9.83
C GLU A 13 5.57 28.07 -10.93
N ASN A 14 5.84 27.66 -12.18
CA ASN A 14 5.86 28.57 -13.32
C ASN A 14 4.59 29.44 -13.33
N PRO A 15 4.69 30.78 -13.33
CA PRO A 15 3.53 31.68 -13.28
C PRO A 15 2.49 31.38 -14.37
N LYS A 16 2.95 30.95 -15.56
CA LYS A 16 2.10 30.61 -16.70
C LYS A 16 1.41 29.25 -16.59
N PHE A 17 1.87 28.36 -15.70
CA PHE A 17 1.25 27.05 -15.50
C PHE A 17 -0.21 27.19 -15.02
N PRO A 18 -1.19 26.50 -15.64
CA PRO A 18 -2.59 26.84 -15.48
C PRO A 18 -3.26 26.24 -14.23
N CYS A 19 -2.79 25.10 -13.73
CA CYS A 19 -3.48 24.38 -12.66
C CYS A 19 -3.33 25.07 -11.30
N ILE A 20 -4.46 25.60 -10.80
CA ILE A 20 -4.53 26.29 -9.50
C ILE A 20 -4.38 25.30 -8.34
N GLY A 21 -4.98 24.10 -8.47
CA GLY A 21 -4.93 23.06 -7.43
C GLY A 21 -3.52 22.58 -7.16
N ALA A 22 -2.76 22.27 -8.21
CA ALA A 22 -1.36 21.87 -8.10
C ALA A 22 -0.50 22.96 -7.42
N LYS A 23 -0.72 24.24 -7.76
CA LYS A 23 -0.03 25.38 -7.12
C LYS A 23 -0.39 25.53 -5.65
N ALA A 24 -1.66 25.34 -5.30
CA ALA A 24 -2.13 25.39 -3.92
C ALA A 24 -1.53 24.25 -3.08
N ALA A 25 -1.54 23.02 -3.60
CA ALA A 25 -0.91 21.87 -2.97
C ALA A 25 0.59 22.09 -2.76
N ALA A 26 1.31 22.61 -3.77
CA ALA A 26 2.73 22.93 -3.68
C ALA A 26 3.03 23.95 -2.58
N LYS A 27 2.29 25.07 -2.55
CA LYS A 27 2.46 26.14 -1.54
C LYS A 27 2.24 25.63 -0.11
N ARG A 28 1.31 24.69 0.07
CA ARG A 28 0.99 24.07 1.37
C ARG A 28 1.85 22.85 1.68
N LYS A 29 2.81 22.48 0.81
CA LYS A 29 3.64 21.27 0.92
C LYS A 29 2.84 19.96 0.97
N GLN A 30 1.69 19.93 0.29
CA GLN A 30 0.75 18.80 0.24
C GLN A 30 0.93 17.98 -1.06
N ILE A 31 2.17 17.82 -1.51
CA ILE A 31 2.51 16.97 -2.66
C ILE A 31 3.39 15.82 -2.19
N THR A 32 2.91 14.61 -2.38
CA THR A 32 3.66 13.37 -2.15
C THR A 32 4.31 12.91 -3.45
N PHE A 33 5.62 12.66 -3.43
CA PHE A 33 6.36 12.21 -4.61
C PHE A 33 6.77 10.74 -4.48
N ILE A 34 6.65 10.02 -5.59
CA ILE A 34 7.21 8.69 -5.79
C ILE A 34 8.09 8.74 -7.04
N THR A 35 9.35 8.35 -6.92
CA THR A 35 10.24 8.24 -8.08
C THR A 35 10.39 6.78 -8.47
N ALA A 36 9.78 6.39 -9.59
CA ALA A 36 9.86 5.07 -10.19
C ALA A 36 10.90 5.04 -11.32
N ARG A 37 11.39 3.84 -11.66
CA ARG A 37 12.45 3.67 -12.65
C ARG A 37 11.93 3.82 -14.08
N ASP A 38 10.91 3.06 -14.42
CA ASP A 38 10.49 2.91 -15.81
C ASP A 38 8.98 2.70 -15.90
N LEU A 39 8.30 3.50 -16.72
CA LEU A 39 6.85 3.42 -16.95
C LEU A 39 6.43 2.08 -17.57
N THR A 40 7.31 1.46 -18.34
CA THR A 40 7.05 0.21 -19.08
C THR A 40 7.21 -1.05 -18.24
N SER A 41 7.64 -0.94 -16.98
CA SER A 41 8.06 -2.10 -16.18
C SER A 41 7.34 -2.23 -14.83
N ALA A 42 6.72 -3.40 -14.60
CA ALA A 42 6.05 -3.84 -13.36
C ALA A 42 6.85 -3.71 -12.06
N LYS A 43 8.18 -3.58 -12.13
CA LYS A 43 9.07 -3.76 -10.97
C LYS A 43 8.82 -2.82 -9.78
N ASP A 44 8.26 -1.63 -10.03
CA ASP A 44 7.99 -0.62 -8.98
C ASP A 44 6.50 -0.56 -8.58
N ASP A 45 5.60 -1.39 -9.13
CA ASP A 45 4.16 -1.32 -8.86
C ASP A 45 3.80 -1.47 -7.39
N VAL A 46 4.41 -2.45 -6.73
CA VAL A 46 4.17 -2.70 -5.31
C VAL A 46 4.57 -1.50 -4.45
N LEU A 47 5.67 -0.83 -4.81
CA LEU A 47 6.11 0.39 -4.13
C LEU A 47 5.13 1.55 -4.41
N ILE A 48 4.66 1.67 -5.66
CA ILE A 48 3.68 2.70 -6.05
C ILE A 48 2.38 2.50 -5.25
N LEU A 49 1.81 1.29 -5.24
CA LEU A 49 0.58 1.00 -4.48
C LEU A 49 0.76 1.24 -2.98
N SER A 50 1.85 0.74 -2.40
CA SER A 50 2.19 0.99 -0.99
C SER A 50 2.12 2.49 -0.65
N LYS A 51 2.71 3.33 -1.49
CA LYS A 51 2.73 4.78 -1.31
C LYS A 51 1.39 5.45 -1.59
N ILE A 52 0.58 4.90 -2.50
CA ILE A 52 -0.79 5.34 -2.73
C ILE A 52 -1.66 5.06 -1.50
N TYR A 53 -1.54 3.89 -0.88
CA TYR A 53 -2.27 3.57 0.34
C TYR A 53 -1.84 4.47 1.51
N GLN A 54 -0.53 4.71 1.67
CA GLN A 54 -0.05 5.69 2.65
C GLN A 54 -0.60 7.10 2.42
N PHE A 55 -0.72 7.51 1.16
CA PHE A 55 -1.30 8.79 0.79
C PHE A 55 -2.80 8.87 1.13
N ILE A 56 -3.55 7.80 0.89
CA ILE A 56 -4.96 7.69 1.29
C ILE A 56 -5.12 7.82 2.81
N GLU A 57 -4.31 7.09 3.59
CA GLU A 57 -4.35 7.17 5.06
C GLU A 57 -3.98 8.56 5.58
N GLY A 58 -2.94 9.18 5.02
CA GLY A 58 -2.57 10.56 5.36
C GLY A 58 -3.70 11.55 5.03
N TRP A 59 -4.39 11.35 3.91
CA TRP A 59 -5.51 12.19 3.53
C TRP A 59 -6.74 11.99 4.43
N LYS A 60 -7.02 10.77 4.90
CA LYS A 60 -8.12 10.50 5.86
C LYS A 60 -7.96 11.30 7.16
N LEU A 61 -6.72 11.55 7.59
CA LEU A 61 -6.40 12.35 8.77
C LEU A 61 -6.55 13.86 8.52
N GLU A 62 -6.28 14.33 7.30
CA GLU A 62 -6.25 15.77 6.93
C GLU A 62 -7.18 16.10 5.75
N LYS A 63 -8.47 15.75 5.89
CA LYS A 63 -9.51 15.83 4.85
C LYS A 63 -9.77 17.20 4.21
N ASN A 64 -9.27 18.30 4.78
CA ASN A 64 -9.60 19.68 4.39
C ASN A 64 -8.55 20.36 3.48
N LEU A 65 -7.50 19.63 3.10
CA LEU A 65 -6.42 20.15 2.26
C LEU A 65 -6.43 19.50 0.89
N LEU A 66 -6.11 20.28 -0.15
CA LEU A 66 -5.82 19.74 -1.47
C LEU A 66 -4.47 19.02 -1.41
N GLN A 67 -4.53 17.70 -1.49
CA GLN A 67 -3.38 16.82 -1.54
C GLN A 67 -3.27 16.16 -2.91
N THR A 68 -2.04 15.97 -3.35
CA THR A 68 -1.73 15.37 -4.65
C THR A 68 -0.59 14.37 -4.49
N LEU A 69 -0.70 13.22 -5.14
CA LEU A 69 0.39 12.24 -5.25
C LEU A 69 0.92 12.25 -6.68
N VAL A 70 2.24 12.25 -6.84
CA VAL A 70 2.92 12.31 -8.14
C VAL A 70 3.88 11.13 -8.25
N VAL A 71 3.63 10.24 -9.21
CA VAL A 71 4.57 9.18 -9.61
C VAL A 71 5.37 9.69 -10.80
N ILE A 72 6.68 9.87 -10.64
CA ILE A 72 7.60 10.30 -11.69
C ILE A 72 8.42 9.09 -12.15
N PHE A 73 8.41 8.80 -13.45
CA PHE A 73 9.16 7.71 -14.05
C PHE A 73 10.42 8.25 -14.73
N LYS A 74 11.59 7.70 -14.41
CA LYS A 74 12.86 8.16 -14.99
C LYS A 74 13.01 7.78 -16.48
N ALA A 75 12.29 6.77 -16.94
CA ALA A 75 12.33 6.26 -18.30
C ALA A 75 10.96 5.71 -18.74
N PRO A 76 10.75 5.52 -20.06
CA PRO A 76 11.50 6.16 -21.15
C PRO A 76 11.11 7.65 -21.27
N THR A 77 12.04 8.52 -21.67
CA THR A 77 11.76 9.97 -21.83
C THR A 77 11.30 10.35 -23.23
N GLU A 78 11.54 9.49 -24.21
CA GLU A 78 11.11 9.69 -25.59
C GLU A 78 9.93 8.77 -25.88
N LEU A 79 8.72 9.31 -25.76
CA LEU A 79 7.47 8.63 -26.08
C LEU A 79 6.60 9.55 -26.92
N THR A 80 6.06 9.03 -28.02
CA THR A 80 4.92 9.68 -28.69
C THR A 80 3.70 9.72 -27.75
N GLU A 81 2.72 10.60 -28.01
CA GLU A 81 1.51 10.66 -27.18
C GLU A 81 0.77 9.31 -27.13
N LEU A 82 0.76 8.55 -28.23
CA LEU A 82 0.13 7.23 -28.30
C LEU A 82 0.90 6.19 -27.48
N GLU A 83 2.24 6.16 -27.56
CA GLU A 83 3.04 5.25 -26.76
C GLU A 83 2.94 5.58 -25.27
N PHE A 84 2.92 6.86 -24.90
CA PHE A 84 2.69 7.27 -23.51
C PHE A 84 1.33 6.79 -23.00
N GLU A 85 0.26 7.01 -23.75
CA GLU A 85 -1.08 6.55 -23.38
C GLU A 85 -1.17 5.04 -23.20
N ASN A 86 -0.60 4.26 -24.13
CA ASN A 86 -0.58 2.80 -24.05
C ASN A 86 0.21 2.31 -22.83
N ASN A 87 1.37 2.91 -22.55
CA ASN A 87 2.18 2.55 -21.38
C ASN A 87 1.53 3.00 -20.07
N MET A 88 0.90 4.18 -20.04
CA MET A 88 0.09 4.64 -18.90
C MET A 88 -1.02 3.63 -18.59
N TRP A 89 -1.81 3.23 -19.57
CA TRP A 89 -2.88 2.27 -19.34
C TRP A 89 -2.38 0.88 -18.99
N THR A 90 -1.28 0.42 -19.59
CA THR A 90 -0.60 -0.82 -19.18
C THR A 90 -0.20 -0.74 -17.70
N ARG A 91 0.28 0.43 -17.27
CA ARG A 91 0.68 0.67 -15.88
C ARG A 91 -0.51 0.69 -14.94
N LEU A 92 -1.55 1.44 -15.26
CA LEU A 92 -2.78 1.50 -14.48
C LEU A 92 -3.44 0.12 -14.40
N GLN A 93 -3.47 -0.66 -15.49
CA GLN A 93 -3.95 -2.04 -15.45
C GLN A 93 -3.15 -2.91 -14.49
N SER A 94 -1.81 -2.80 -14.49
CA SER A 94 -0.95 -3.55 -13.57
C SER A 94 -1.23 -3.18 -12.10
N LEU A 95 -1.39 -1.89 -11.80
CA LEU A 95 -1.76 -1.39 -10.48
C LEU A 95 -3.14 -1.89 -10.07
N HIS A 96 -4.16 -1.82 -10.94
CA HIS A 96 -5.50 -2.36 -10.69
C HIS A 96 -5.47 -3.86 -10.41
N ASN A 97 -4.70 -4.63 -11.19
CA ASN A 97 -4.65 -6.08 -11.03
C ASN A 97 -4.11 -6.49 -9.66
N LEU A 98 -3.14 -5.74 -9.13
CA LEU A 98 -2.61 -5.93 -7.79
C LEU A 98 -3.57 -5.39 -6.73
N ASP A 99 -4.13 -4.20 -6.94
CA ASP A 99 -5.06 -3.54 -6.01
C ASP A 99 -6.33 -4.34 -5.79
N ASN A 100 -6.92 -4.88 -6.85
CA ASN A 100 -8.11 -5.73 -6.86
C ASN A 100 -7.92 -7.05 -6.08
N GLN A 101 -6.68 -7.39 -5.70
CA GLN A 101 -6.40 -8.50 -4.78
C GLN A 101 -6.60 -8.09 -3.32
N MET A 102 -6.51 -6.81 -3.00
CA MET A 102 -6.47 -6.25 -1.65
C MET A 102 -7.75 -5.50 -1.33
N TYR A 103 -8.15 -4.57 -2.20
CA TYR A 103 -9.28 -3.67 -2.01
C TYR A 103 -10.38 -3.92 -3.04
N ASP A 104 -11.60 -3.52 -2.69
CA ASP A 104 -12.70 -3.40 -3.64
C ASP A 104 -12.58 -2.07 -4.40
N TRP A 105 -13.24 -2.00 -5.56
CA TRP A 105 -13.42 -0.72 -6.25
C TRP A 105 -14.26 0.21 -5.37
N ASP A 106 -13.95 1.50 -5.38
CA ASP A 106 -14.70 2.53 -4.65
C ASP A 106 -16.19 2.48 -5.03
N GLU A 107 -17.05 2.30 -4.02
CA GLU A 107 -18.49 2.12 -4.19
C GLU A 107 -19.22 3.39 -4.65
N THR A 108 -18.58 4.57 -4.53
CA THR A 108 -19.18 5.87 -4.87
C THR A 108 -19.05 6.24 -6.36
N ILE A 109 -18.28 5.46 -7.13
CA ILE A 109 -17.97 5.72 -8.53
C ILE A 109 -18.20 4.48 -9.40
N SER A 110 -18.35 4.69 -10.71
CA SER A 110 -18.47 3.57 -11.64
C SER A 110 -17.11 2.96 -11.95
N ALA A 111 -17.09 1.64 -12.09
CA ALA A 111 -15.94 0.89 -12.58
C ALA A 111 -16.01 0.58 -14.09
N ASP A 112 -17.17 0.83 -14.72
CA ASP A 112 -17.34 0.75 -16.17
C ASP A 112 -16.67 1.95 -16.81
N ILE A 113 -15.60 1.70 -17.57
CA ILE A 113 -14.80 2.76 -18.19
C ILE A 113 -15.54 3.59 -19.24
N THR A 114 -16.67 3.11 -19.74
CA THR A 114 -17.51 3.88 -20.68
C THR A 114 -18.50 4.79 -19.96
N ASN A 115 -18.70 4.58 -18.67
CA ASN A 115 -19.66 5.31 -17.87
C ASN A 115 -19.19 6.75 -17.59
N PRO A 116 -20.07 7.77 -17.68
CA PRO A 116 -19.73 9.15 -17.33
C PRO A 116 -19.30 9.36 -15.87
N MET A 117 -19.69 8.46 -14.97
CA MET A 117 -19.31 8.44 -13.56
C MET A 117 -18.10 7.54 -13.29
N PHE A 118 -17.35 7.14 -14.33
CA PHE A 118 -16.12 6.39 -14.13
C PHE A 118 -15.08 7.25 -13.41
N SER A 119 -14.38 6.67 -12.44
CA SER A 119 -13.09 7.19 -11.98
C SER A 119 -12.19 6.01 -11.61
N PHE A 120 -10.87 6.16 -11.74
CA PHE A 120 -9.96 5.04 -11.52
C PHE A 120 -9.78 4.79 -10.02
N SER A 121 -10.12 3.60 -9.55
CA SER A 121 -10.02 3.28 -8.12
C SER A 121 -8.71 2.57 -7.78
N LEU A 122 -8.11 2.97 -6.65
CA LEU A 122 -7.05 2.24 -5.95
C LEU A 122 -7.27 2.35 -4.45
N GLY A 123 -7.04 1.28 -3.70
CA GLY A 123 -7.18 1.30 -2.24
C GLY A 123 -8.62 1.53 -1.76
N GLY A 124 -9.62 1.28 -2.61
CA GLY A 124 -11.02 1.61 -2.34
C GLY A 124 -11.38 3.09 -2.51
N TYR A 125 -10.53 3.89 -3.16
CA TYR A 125 -10.77 5.32 -3.41
C TYR A 125 -10.63 5.69 -4.88
N GLY A 126 -11.53 6.53 -5.39
CA GLY A 126 -11.48 7.11 -6.72
C GLY A 126 -10.38 8.16 -6.90
N PHE A 127 -9.71 8.12 -8.05
CA PHE A 127 -8.69 9.09 -8.43
C PHE A 127 -8.93 9.67 -9.81
N PHE A 128 -8.88 11.01 -9.88
CA PHE A 128 -8.65 11.70 -11.14
C PHE A 128 -7.15 11.72 -11.45
N ILE A 129 -6.77 11.11 -12.57
CA ILE A 129 -5.37 10.92 -12.97
C ILE A 129 -5.00 11.88 -14.09
N VAL A 130 -3.85 12.55 -13.96
CA VAL A 130 -3.28 13.40 -15.01
C VAL A 130 -1.93 12.85 -15.45
N GLY A 131 -1.84 12.45 -16.72
CA GLY A 131 -0.61 12.07 -17.39
C GLY A 131 0.16 13.27 -17.92
N LEU A 132 1.48 13.25 -17.73
CA LEU A 132 2.45 14.24 -18.18
C LEU A 132 3.60 13.52 -18.89
N HIS A 133 4.08 14.03 -20.02
CA HIS A 133 5.26 13.51 -20.72
C HIS A 133 5.87 14.57 -21.65
N PRO A 134 7.16 14.46 -22.03
CA PRO A 134 7.87 15.57 -22.69
C PRO A 134 7.29 15.98 -24.05
N GLN A 135 6.76 15.02 -24.80
CA GLN A 135 6.26 15.17 -26.16
C GLN A 135 4.74 15.44 -26.20
N SER A 136 4.11 15.78 -25.07
CA SER A 136 2.68 16.11 -25.07
C SER A 136 2.40 17.30 -25.98
N SER A 137 1.31 17.25 -26.75
CA SER A 137 0.84 18.36 -27.56
C SER A 137 0.41 19.57 -26.71
N ARG A 138 0.13 19.36 -25.41
CA ARG A 138 -0.24 20.42 -24.46
C ARG A 138 0.94 20.84 -23.61
N LYS A 139 1.31 22.12 -23.67
CA LYS A 139 2.36 22.72 -22.83
C LYS A 139 2.14 22.48 -21.33
N ALA A 140 0.90 22.49 -20.86
CA ALA A 140 0.55 22.16 -19.47
C ALA A 140 0.89 20.71 -19.05
N ARG A 141 1.14 19.81 -20.01
CA ARG A 141 1.48 18.41 -19.77
C ARG A 141 2.89 18.02 -20.21
N GLN A 142 3.69 18.98 -20.71
CA GLN A 142 5.09 18.80 -21.13
C GLN A 142 6.05 18.83 -19.92
N PHE A 143 6.06 17.76 -19.14
CA PHE A 143 7.06 17.57 -18.08
C PHE A 143 8.28 16.80 -18.63
N VAL A 144 9.47 17.03 -18.06
CA VAL A 144 10.77 16.52 -18.58
C VAL A 144 10.93 15.00 -18.62
N CYS A 145 10.00 14.25 -18.01
CA CYS A 145 9.91 12.79 -18.07
C CYS A 145 8.45 12.38 -17.81
N PRO A 146 8.06 11.12 -18.07
CA PRO A 146 6.70 10.67 -17.81
C PRO A 146 6.33 10.77 -16.34
N ALA A 147 5.14 11.29 -16.05
CA ALA A 147 4.60 11.32 -14.69
C ALA A 147 3.09 11.10 -14.68
N LEU A 148 2.60 10.45 -13.63
CA LEU A 148 1.19 10.27 -13.33
C LEU A 148 0.86 11.00 -12.04
N VAL A 149 -0.10 11.91 -12.11
CA VAL A 149 -0.56 12.72 -10.98
C VAL A 149 -1.91 12.20 -10.53
N PHE A 150 -1.99 11.72 -9.30
CA PHE A 150 -3.18 11.16 -8.69
C PHE A 150 -3.80 12.20 -7.74
N ASN A 151 -5.06 12.53 -7.96
CA ASN A 151 -5.85 13.40 -7.07
C ASN A 151 -7.11 12.64 -6.66
N LEU A 152 -7.39 12.56 -5.37
CA LEU A 152 -8.59 11.90 -4.87
C LEU A 152 -9.85 12.58 -5.40
N HIS A 153 -10.79 11.77 -5.89
CA HIS A 153 -12.07 12.22 -6.43
C HIS A 153 -12.89 12.98 -5.37
N GLU A 154 -12.93 12.49 -4.13
CA GLU A 154 -13.64 13.11 -2.99
C GLU A 154 -13.19 14.56 -2.72
N GLN A 155 -11.96 14.95 -3.09
CA GLN A 155 -11.51 16.34 -2.94
C GLN A 155 -12.23 17.29 -3.89
N PHE A 156 -12.60 16.82 -5.08
CA PHE A 156 -13.34 17.63 -6.06
C PHE A 156 -14.81 17.72 -5.69
N GLU A 157 -15.40 16.64 -5.18
CA GLU A 157 -16.79 16.65 -4.70
C GLU A 157 -16.96 17.62 -3.52
N LYS A 158 -16.04 17.67 -2.57
CA LYS A 158 -16.05 18.71 -1.51
C LYS A 158 -16.00 20.13 -2.06
N LEU A 159 -15.15 20.39 -3.06
CA LEU A 159 -15.10 21.71 -3.69
C LEU A 159 -16.40 22.07 -4.41
N ARG A 160 -17.15 21.07 -4.91
CA ARG A 160 -18.48 21.24 -5.51
C ARG A 160 -19.53 21.54 -4.46
N GLU A 161 -19.53 20.80 -3.36
CA GLU A 161 -20.40 21.05 -2.20
C GLU A 161 -20.21 22.46 -1.62
N GLU A 162 -18.97 22.96 -1.58
CA GLU A 162 -18.63 24.33 -1.15
C GLU A 162 -18.95 25.41 -2.20
N GLY A 163 -19.37 25.03 -3.42
CA GLY A 163 -19.68 25.97 -4.50
C GLY A 163 -18.47 26.69 -5.12
N VAL A 164 -17.24 26.19 -4.87
CA VAL A 164 -15.99 26.82 -5.33
C VAL A 164 -15.47 26.20 -6.64
N PHE A 165 -15.88 24.97 -6.94
CA PHE A 165 -15.37 24.18 -8.07
C PHE A 165 -15.52 24.88 -9.43
N ASP A 166 -16.71 25.36 -9.77
CA ASP A 166 -16.98 25.98 -11.09
C ASP A 166 -16.06 27.18 -11.36
N ARG A 167 -15.94 28.08 -10.38
CA ARG A 167 -15.06 29.25 -10.46
C ARG A 167 -13.60 28.86 -10.63
N MET A 168 -13.17 27.81 -9.93
CA MET A 168 -11.81 27.29 -10.05
C MET A 168 -11.57 26.67 -11.43
N ARG A 169 -12.49 25.85 -11.93
CA ARG A 169 -12.46 25.21 -13.26
C ARG A 169 -12.37 26.25 -14.36
N ASP A 170 -13.25 27.25 -14.36
CA ASP A 170 -13.32 28.24 -15.43
C ASP A 170 -12.03 29.07 -15.51
N LYS A 171 -11.47 29.42 -14.34
CA LYS A 171 -10.17 30.09 -14.26
C LYS A 171 -9.01 29.21 -14.72
N ILE A 172 -9.06 27.89 -14.47
CA ILE A 172 -8.07 26.95 -15.01
C ILE A 172 -8.19 26.86 -16.53
N ARG A 173 -9.41 26.77 -17.08
CA ARG A 173 -9.66 26.73 -18.53
C ARG A 173 -9.15 28.00 -19.22
N GLU A 174 -9.39 29.18 -18.64
CA GLU A 174 -8.88 30.47 -19.15
C GLU A 174 -7.34 30.49 -19.18
N LYS A 175 -6.69 30.06 -18.09
CA LYS A 175 -5.23 29.99 -18.01
C LYS A 175 -4.64 28.95 -18.97
N ASP A 176 -5.29 27.80 -19.12
CA ASP A 176 -4.82 26.75 -20.03
C ASP A 176 -4.93 27.20 -21.48
N CYS A 177 -5.99 27.93 -21.84
CA CYS A 177 -6.09 28.55 -23.16
C CYS A 177 -4.91 29.50 -23.43
N LYS A 178 -4.55 30.34 -22.44
CA LYS A 178 -3.38 31.24 -22.54
C LYS A 178 -2.04 30.49 -22.60
N PHE A 179 -1.91 29.36 -21.91
CA PHE A 179 -0.64 28.63 -21.80
C PHE A 179 -0.43 27.60 -22.92
N SER A 180 -1.46 26.82 -23.21
CA SER A 180 -1.47 25.70 -24.16
C SER A 180 -2.09 26.08 -25.52
N GLY A 181 -2.60 27.30 -25.68
CA GLY A 181 -3.17 27.82 -26.94
C GLY A 181 -4.61 27.42 -27.22
N SER A 182 -5.23 26.61 -26.36
CA SER A 182 -6.62 26.18 -26.47
C SER A 182 -7.15 25.70 -25.11
N ILE A 183 -8.46 25.71 -24.89
CA ILE A 183 -9.06 25.01 -23.74
C ILE A 183 -8.78 23.51 -23.91
N ASN A 184 -8.52 22.80 -22.82
CA ASN A 184 -8.42 21.35 -22.88
C ASN A 184 -9.79 20.75 -23.18
N PRO A 185 -10.02 20.17 -24.40
CA PRO A 185 -11.29 19.53 -24.70
C PRO A 185 -11.51 18.31 -23.79
N MET A 186 -10.41 17.78 -23.22
CA MET A 186 -10.39 16.71 -22.25
C MET A 186 -10.40 17.25 -20.82
N LEU A 187 -11.14 18.33 -20.56
CA LEU A 187 -11.42 18.87 -19.22
C LEU A 187 -12.95 19.02 -19.14
N MET A 188 -13.65 17.94 -19.49
CA MET A 188 -15.11 17.83 -19.44
C MET A 188 -15.56 17.74 -17.99
N ASP A 189 -16.79 18.15 -17.73
CA ASP A 189 -17.31 18.08 -16.38
C ASP A 189 -17.58 16.61 -16.02
N TYR A 190 -17.17 16.22 -14.81
CA TYR A 190 -17.41 14.87 -14.32
C TYR A 190 -18.91 14.56 -14.36
N GLY A 191 -19.28 13.42 -14.97
CA GLY A 191 -20.67 13.04 -15.25
C GLY A 191 -21.15 13.30 -16.68
N GLU A 192 -20.40 14.01 -17.53
CA GLU A 192 -20.77 14.23 -18.94
C GLU A 192 -20.25 13.12 -19.87
N ALA A 193 -19.02 12.66 -19.62
CA ALA A 193 -18.37 11.55 -20.31
C ALA A 193 -17.26 10.98 -19.42
N SER A 194 -16.86 9.73 -19.68
CA SER A 194 -15.83 9.06 -18.89
C SER A 194 -14.55 9.89 -18.81
N GLU A 195 -14.06 10.11 -17.58
CA GLU A 195 -12.83 10.84 -17.35
C GLU A 195 -11.58 10.08 -17.83
N ALA A 196 -11.68 8.78 -18.13
CA ALA A 196 -10.59 7.98 -18.67
C ALA A 196 -10.01 8.60 -19.95
N LEU A 197 -10.86 9.23 -20.77
CA LEU A 197 -10.44 9.92 -21.99
C LEU A 197 -9.48 11.08 -21.68
N GLN A 198 -9.51 11.63 -20.46
CA GLN A 198 -8.77 12.81 -20.05
C GLN A 198 -7.39 12.52 -19.46
N TYR A 199 -7.12 11.26 -19.09
CA TYR A 199 -5.94 10.91 -18.32
C TYR A 199 -4.64 11.15 -19.08
N SER A 200 -4.50 10.63 -20.30
CA SER A 200 -3.27 10.79 -21.09
C SER A 200 -3.06 12.24 -21.54
N GLY A 201 -4.15 12.96 -21.82
CA GLY A 201 -4.12 14.31 -22.39
C GLY A 201 -3.94 14.36 -23.90
N ARG A 202 -3.84 13.18 -24.53
CA ARG A 202 -3.86 13.03 -25.98
C ARG A 202 -5.25 13.39 -26.50
N LYS A 203 -5.31 14.06 -27.64
CA LYS A 203 -6.59 14.28 -28.32
C LYS A 203 -7.06 12.95 -28.93
N THR A 204 -8.22 12.48 -28.48
CA THR A 204 -8.84 11.24 -28.97
C THR A 204 -9.97 11.53 -29.94
N ASN A 205 -10.23 10.60 -30.85
CA ASN A 205 -11.34 10.66 -31.80
C ASN A 205 -12.52 9.83 -31.27
N LYS A 206 -13.70 9.92 -31.91
CA LYS A 206 -14.91 9.20 -31.50
C LYS A 206 -14.76 7.68 -31.44
N ASP A 207 -13.84 7.11 -32.22
CA ASP A 207 -13.58 5.66 -32.28
C ASP A 207 -12.53 5.19 -31.27
N TYR A 208 -12.10 6.05 -30.34
CA TYR A 208 -11.08 5.70 -29.36
C TYR A 208 -11.63 4.71 -28.32
N TYR A 209 -10.95 3.59 -28.16
CA TYR A 209 -11.21 2.59 -27.15
C TYR A 209 -10.13 2.64 -26.06
N CYS A 210 -10.54 2.73 -24.80
CA CYS A 210 -9.61 2.64 -23.69
C CYS A 210 -9.25 1.17 -23.41
N PRO A 211 -7.96 0.79 -23.37
CA PRO A 211 -7.55 -0.60 -23.24
C PRO A 211 -7.69 -1.18 -21.83
N PHE A 212 -8.10 -0.37 -20.85
CA PHE A 212 -8.30 -0.82 -19.48
C PHE A 212 -9.48 -1.78 -19.37
N LYS A 213 -9.26 -2.84 -18.60
CA LYS A 213 -10.24 -3.87 -18.28
C LYS A 213 -10.38 -3.95 -16.78
N GLN A 214 -11.57 -3.66 -16.28
CA GLN A 214 -11.89 -3.94 -14.89
C GLN A 214 -11.83 -5.46 -14.69
N MET A 215 -10.84 -5.89 -13.90
CA MET A 215 -10.79 -7.26 -13.42
C MET A 215 -11.87 -7.45 -12.36
N LYS A 216 -12.70 -8.49 -12.49
CA LYS A 216 -13.55 -8.93 -11.37
C LYS A 216 -12.65 -9.31 -10.20
N LYS A 217 -13.09 -9.02 -8.97
CA LYS A 217 -12.34 -9.41 -7.76
C LYS A 217 -12.02 -10.89 -7.84
N THR A 218 -10.74 -11.22 -7.94
CA THR A 218 -10.32 -12.61 -7.81
C THR A 218 -10.62 -12.99 -6.37
N GLN A 219 -11.62 -13.84 -6.14
CA GLN A 219 -11.92 -14.36 -4.80
C GLN A 219 -10.75 -15.25 -4.36
N HIS A 220 -9.70 -14.63 -3.83
CA HIS A 220 -8.67 -15.34 -3.10
C HIS A 220 -9.31 -15.80 -1.80
N LYS A 221 -9.39 -17.13 -1.64
CA LYS A 221 -9.91 -17.76 -0.44
C LYS A 221 -9.11 -17.27 0.76
N TRP A 222 -9.79 -16.61 1.69
CA TRP A 222 -9.25 -16.34 3.01
C TRP A 222 -9.18 -17.65 3.79
N PHE A 223 -8.06 -17.85 4.48
CA PHE A 223 -7.86 -18.94 5.42
C PHE A 223 -7.97 -18.38 6.82
N THR A 224 -8.92 -18.90 7.60
CA THR A 224 -9.11 -18.54 8.99
C THR A 224 -8.23 -19.43 9.88
N ILE A 225 -7.45 -18.80 10.75
CA ILE A 225 -6.76 -19.41 11.88
C ILE A 225 -7.67 -19.19 13.09
N ALA A 226 -8.17 -20.29 13.67
CA ALA A 226 -9.03 -20.22 14.84
C ALA A 226 -8.27 -19.60 16.04
N PRO A 227 -8.97 -18.97 17.00
CA PRO A 227 -8.33 -18.47 18.22
C PRO A 227 -7.48 -19.56 18.89
N CYS A 228 -6.30 -19.18 19.41
CA CYS A 228 -5.38 -20.10 20.08
C CYS A 228 -4.99 -21.30 19.20
N SER A 229 -4.56 -21.03 17.96
CA SER A 229 -4.10 -22.06 17.02
C SER A 229 -3.07 -21.53 16.02
N GLY A 230 -2.49 -22.42 15.22
CA GLY A 230 -1.44 -22.10 14.25
C GLY A 230 -1.67 -22.75 12.88
N LYS A 231 -1.09 -22.15 11.84
CA LYS A 231 -1.12 -22.67 10.47
C LYS A 231 0.23 -22.53 9.79
N GLY A 232 0.66 -23.63 9.13
CA GLY A 232 1.87 -23.68 8.32
C GLY A 232 1.56 -23.77 6.83
N PHE A 233 2.20 -22.93 6.01
CA PHE A 233 1.97 -22.85 4.56
C PHE A 233 3.25 -22.46 3.80
N ILE A 234 3.23 -22.61 2.48
CA ILE A 234 4.32 -22.17 1.59
C ILE A 234 3.95 -20.80 1.01
N LEU A 235 4.91 -19.87 1.05
CA LEU A 235 4.83 -18.57 0.39
C LEU A 235 5.95 -18.47 -0.63
N LYS A 236 5.61 -18.41 -1.93
CA LYS A 236 6.59 -18.36 -3.02
C LYS A 236 7.19 -16.97 -3.17
N LYS A 237 8.38 -16.92 -3.76
CA LYS A 237 9.02 -15.65 -4.12
C LYS A 237 8.07 -14.77 -4.94
N ASN A 238 8.06 -13.48 -4.63
CA ASN A 238 7.18 -12.44 -5.18
C ASN A 238 5.70 -12.52 -4.78
N GLN A 239 5.23 -13.60 -4.15
CA GLN A 239 3.88 -13.62 -3.62
C GLN A 239 3.70 -12.63 -2.47
N LEU A 240 2.46 -12.18 -2.31
CA LEU A 240 2.00 -11.36 -1.20
C LEU A 240 1.33 -12.25 -0.15
N LEU A 241 1.73 -12.08 1.11
CA LEU A 241 0.99 -12.58 2.27
C LEU A 241 0.22 -11.40 2.88
N ILE A 242 -1.10 -11.52 2.91
CA ILE A 242 -1.98 -10.54 3.56
C ILE A 242 -2.49 -11.18 4.85
N VAL A 243 -2.26 -10.53 5.98
CA VAL A 243 -2.74 -10.94 7.30
C VAL A 243 -3.74 -9.89 7.79
N LYS A 244 -4.90 -10.34 8.29
CA LYS A 244 -6.02 -9.51 8.71
C LYS A 244 -6.45 -9.86 10.11
N ASP A 245 -6.60 -8.83 10.93
CA ASP A 245 -7.30 -8.92 12.21
C ASP A 245 -8.81 -8.81 11.98
N VAL A 246 -9.51 -9.94 12.03
CA VAL A 246 -10.92 -10.02 11.61
C VAL A 246 -11.83 -9.22 12.53
N LEU A 247 -11.53 -9.21 13.83
CA LEU A 247 -12.39 -8.67 14.88
C LEU A 247 -11.72 -7.54 15.68
N GLY A 248 -10.47 -7.20 15.37
CA GLY A 248 -9.67 -6.21 16.08
C GLY A 248 -9.02 -6.79 17.33
N GLU A 249 -7.95 -6.17 17.78
CA GLU A 249 -7.17 -6.53 18.96
C GLU A 249 -6.71 -7.99 19.10
N GLN A 250 -6.45 -8.69 17.99
CA GLN A 250 -5.84 -10.02 17.97
C GLN A 250 -4.42 -9.97 17.42
N VAL A 251 -3.46 -10.51 18.17
CA VAL A 251 -2.05 -10.65 17.78
C VAL A 251 -1.83 -11.94 16.99
N ALA A 252 -0.95 -11.86 16.00
CA ALA A 252 -0.49 -13.01 15.23
C ALA A 252 1.03 -13.15 15.26
N ASP A 253 1.55 -14.31 15.67
CA ASP A 253 2.98 -14.57 15.67
C ASP A 253 3.38 -15.14 14.30
N LEU A 254 4.29 -14.47 13.60
CA LEU A 254 4.83 -14.88 12.30
C LEU A 254 6.26 -15.40 12.45
N PHE A 255 6.54 -16.59 11.90
CA PHE A 255 7.89 -17.14 11.77
C PHE A 255 8.11 -17.75 10.38
N CYS A 256 9.30 -17.59 9.82
CA CYS A 256 9.60 -18.02 8.46
C CYS A 256 10.91 -18.79 8.38
N PHE A 257 10.94 -19.79 7.49
CA PHE A 257 12.14 -20.52 7.08
C PHE A 257 12.29 -20.43 5.56
N SER A 258 13.52 -20.43 5.06
CA SER A 258 13.79 -20.64 3.63
C SER A 258 13.37 -22.06 3.22
N LEU A 259 12.57 -22.17 2.17
CA LEU A 259 12.15 -23.47 1.63
C LEU A 259 13.35 -24.27 1.09
N ALA A 260 14.35 -23.59 0.56
CA ALA A 260 15.56 -24.20 0.01
C ALA A 260 16.56 -24.65 1.09
N ASN A 261 16.53 -24.02 2.28
CA ASN A 261 17.44 -24.32 3.37
C ASN A 261 16.78 -24.00 4.73
N LYS A 262 16.28 -25.03 5.42
CA LYS A 262 15.57 -24.89 6.71
C LYS A 262 16.46 -24.43 7.89
N LYS A 263 17.78 -24.33 7.70
CA LYS A 263 18.70 -23.68 8.66
C LYS A 263 18.76 -22.16 8.50
N GLU A 264 18.13 -21.64 7.45
CA GLU A 264 17.94 -20.22 7.25
C GLU A 264 16.52 -19.83 7.65
N PHE A 265 16.41 -18.97 8.65
CA PHE A 265 15.16 -18.62 9.32
C PHE A 265 15.12 -17.15 9.70
N LEU A 266 13.91 -16.65 9.96
CA LEU A 266 13.63 -15.27 10.33
C LEU A 266 14.44 -14.85 11.57
N SER A 267 15.10 -13.69 11.49
CA SER A 267 15.93 -13.15 12.57
C SER A 267 15.47 -11.77 12.99
N SER A 268 15.02 -11.66 14.25
CA SER A 268 14.72 -10.38 14.89
C SER A 268 15.93 -9.46 14.92
N GLY A 269 17.06 -9.95 15.42
CA GLY A 269 18.29 -9.19 15.55
C GLY A 269 18.76 -8.58 14.22
N LYS A 270 18.83 -9.37 13.13
CA LYS A 270 19.20 -8.86 11.80
C LYS A 270 18.19 -7.87 11.25
N SER A 271 16.91 -8.10 11.51
CA SER A 271 15.85 -7.19 11.05
C SER A 271 15.93 -5.84 11.77
N ILE A 272 16.11 -5.82 13.09
CA ILE A 272 16.27 -4.58 13.85
C ILE A 272 17.55 -3.85 13.44
N ASP A 273 18.69 -4.56 13.36
CA ASP A 273 19.99 -4.01 12.98
C ASP A 273 19.96 -3.31 11.62
N TYR A 274 19.48 -4.00 10.58
CA TYR A 274 19.51 -3.46 9.22
C TYR A 274 18.43 -2.42 8.91
N ASN A 275 17.32 -2.40 9.64
CA ASN A 275 16.34 -1.32 9.53
C ASN A 275 16.70 -0.12 10.44
N GLY A 276 17.58 -0.30 11.42
CA GLY A 276 18.00 0.74 12.36
C GLY A 276 16.90 1.20 13.32
N GLN A 277 15.84 0.41 13.50
CA GLN A 277 14.69 0.75 14.35
C GLN A 277 14.00 -0.50 14.91
N LEU A 278 13.32 -0.33 16.04
CA LEU A 278 12.61 -1.41 16.73
C LEU A 278 11.22 -1.67 16.14
N PHE A 279 10.45 -0.60 15.94
CA PHE A 279 9.10 -0.69 15.39
C PHE A 279 9.18 -0.75 13.87
N LEU A 280 8.99 -1.95 13.32
CA LEU A 280 9.01 -2.18 11.88
C LEU A 280 7.60 -2.04 11.32
N SER A 281 7.47 -1.28 10.24
CA SER A 281 6.22 -1.04 9.51
C SER A 281 6.54 -0.96 8.00
N THR A 282 5.65 -0.33 7.22
CA THR A 282 5.76 -0.24 5.77
C THR A 282 7.13 0.25 5.29
N ASN A 283 7.69 -0.45 4.30
CA ASN A 283 9.03 -0.36 3.71
C ASN A 283 10.14 -1.06 4.51
N ASN A 284 9.90 -1.53 5.73
CA ASN A 284 10.90 -2.31 6.45
C ASN A 284 11.01 -3.74 5.93
N ILE A 285 12.21 -4.30 6.05
CA ILE A 285 12.54 -5.66 5.58
C ILE A 285 12.75 -6.58 6.78
N LEU A 286 12.13 -7.76 6.74
CA LEU A 286 12.40 -8.84 7.67
C LEU A 286 13.48 -9.75 7.07
N PHE A 287 14.60 -9.89 7.77
CA PHE A 287 15.80 -10.58 7.31
C PHE A 287 15.96 -11.96 7.95
N SER A 288 16.62 -12.86 7.22
CA SER A 288 17.04 -14.15 7.75
C SER A 288 18.26 -14.01 8.67
N ASN A 289 18.55 -15.04 9.45
CA ASN A 289 19.79 -15.23 10.20
C ASN A 289 21.06 -15.21 9.30
N LYS A 290 20.91 -15.36 7.99
CA LYS A 290 21.97 -15.23 6.98
C LYS A 290 22.00 -13.86 6.29
N SER A 291 21.27 -12.88 6.82
CA SER A 291 21.19 -11.52 6.28
C SER A 291 20.57 -11.40 4.88
N ASN A 292 19.82 -12.41 4.44
CA ASN A 292 19.04 -12.31 3.20
C ASN A 292 17.65 -11.72 3.48
N PRO A 293 17.13 -10.83 2.62
CA PRO A 293 15.73 -10.40 2.71
C PRO A 293 14.78 -11.60 2.57
N MET A 294 13.85 -11.77 3.53
CA MET A 294 12.80 -12.78 3.46
C MET A 294 11.47 -12.13 3.06
N LEU A 295 11.07 -11.08 3.79
CA LEU A 295 9.81 -10.36 3.59
C LEU A 295 10.07 -8.85 3.59
N THR A 296 9.30 -8.09 2.82
CA THR A 296 9.15 -6.64 3.02
C THR A 296 7.73 -6.34 3.42
N ILE A 297 7.54 -5.53 4.45
CA ILE A 297 6.23 -4.97 4.80
C ILE A 297 5.91 -3.92 3.74
N ILE A 298 4.91 -4.18 2.89
CA ILE A 298 4.55 -3.27 1.79
C ILE A 298 3.32 -2.43 2.11
N HIS A 299 2.53 -2.84 3.10
CA HIS A 299 1.40 -2.07 3.60
C HIS A 299 1.10 -2.52 5.03
N ASP A 300 0.69 -1.59 5.88
CA ASP A 300 0.40 -1.81 7.30
C ASP A 300 -0.53 -0.68 7.78
N GLU A 301 -1.74 -1.03 8.19
CA GLU A 301 -2.77 -0.10 8.67
C GLU A 301 -2.62 0.25 10.15
N VAL A 302 -1.81 -0.52 10.91
CA VAL A 302 -1.70 -0.41 12.37
C VAL A 302 -0.43 0.32 12.78
N GLY A 303 0.70 0.06 12.12
CA GLY A 303 1.97 0.74 12.38
C GLY A 303 2.70 0.29 13.66
N GLN A 304 2.10 -0.61 14.45
CA GLN A 304 2.61 -1.06 15.74
C GLN A 304 2.66 -2.58 15.82
N HIS A 305 3.88 -3.11 15.84
CA HIS A 305 4.20 -4.54 15.92
C HIS A 305 5.40 -4.75 16.84
N ASP A 306 5.53 -5.94 17.40
CA ASP A 306 6.67 -6.30 18.25
C ASP A 306 7.61 -7.30 17.57
N PHE A 307 8.90 -7.17 17.83
CA PHE A 307 9.91 -8.14 17.41
C PHE A 307 10.93 -8.45 18.52
N LEU A 308 10.54 -8.18 19.77
CA LEU A 308 11.38 -8.39 20.96
C LEU A 308 10.93 -9.62 21.76
N TYR A 309 9.62 -9.82 21.91
CA TYR A 309 9.10 -10.95 22.68
C TYR A 309 9.18 -12.25 21.89
N SER A 310 9.59 -13.32 22.58
CA SER A 310 9.44 -14.69 22.09
C SER A 310 7.95 -15.06 21.99
N PRO A 311 7.58 -16.01 21.12
CA PRO A 311 6.22 -16.51 21.10
C PRO A 311 5.81 -17.04 22.48
N CYS A 312 4.57 -16.76 22.89
CA CYS A 312 4.05 -17.29 24.14
C CYS A 312 4.11 -18.83 24.16
N CYS A 313 4.34 -19.40 25.34
CA CYS A 313 4.50 -20.84 25.52
C CYS A 313 3.96 -21.27 26.88
N LYS A 314 3.84 -22.59 27.09
CA LYS A 314 3.39 -23.15 28.38
C LYS A 314 4.21 -22.65 29.57
N ASN A 315 5.52 -22.53 29.40
CA ASN A 315 6.41 -22.07 30.48
C ASN A 315 6.21 -20.58 30.80
N LEU A 316 5.99 -19.74 29.78
CA LEU A 316 5.65 -18.34 29.97
C LEU A 316 4.32 -18.19 30.73
N PHE A 317 3.30 -19.00 30.40
CA PHE A 317 2.03 -18.99 31.12
C PHE A 317 2.16 -19.47 32.58
N ARG A 318 3.01 -20.46 32.86
CA ARG A 318 3.30 -20.86 34.25
C ARG A 318 4.00 -19.77 35.04
N ILE A 319 5.02 -19.15 34.46
CA ILE A 319 5.90 -18.20 35.17
C ILE A 319 5.21 -16.84 35.31
N THR A 320 4.76 -16.27 34.19
CA THR A 320 4.27 -14.88 34.12
C THR A 320 2.79 -14.79 34.49
N TYR A 321 1.97 -15.72 34.01
CA TYR A 321 0.52 -15.72 34.27
C TYR A 321 0.14 -16.54 35.50
N LYS A 322 1.12 -17.22 36.14
CA LYS A 322 0.91 -18.08 37.31
C LYS A 322 -0.17 -19.15 37.08
N ASN A 323 -0.28 -19.64 35.83
CA ASN A 323 -1.24 -20.68 35.49
C ASN A 323 -0.59 -22.07 35.64
N PRO A 324 -1.04 -22.91 36.61
CA PRO A 324 -0.45 -24.23 36.83
C PRO A 324 -0.70 -25.22 35.69
N ASN A 325 -1.82 -25.06 34.97
CA ASN A 325 -2.24 -25.91 33.86
C ASN A 325 -2.39 -25.05 32.59
N PRO A 326 -1.27 -24.59 32.02
CA PRO A 326 -1.31 -23.68 30.88
C PRO A 326 -1.81 -24.39 29.61
N PRO A 327 -2.61 -23.71 28.77
CA PRO A 327 -2.86 -24.17 27.41
C PRO A 327 -1.58 -24.07 26.57
N ASP A 328 -1.63 -24.61 25.35
CA ASP A 328 -0.61 -24.36 24.34
C ASP A 328 -0.52 -22.85 24.01
N GLY A 329 0.70 -22.36 23.84
CA GLY A 329 0.98 -21.03 23.33
C GLY A 329 1.37 -21.05 21.86
N CYS A 330 1.71 -19.88 21.33
CA CYS A 330 2.20 -19.72 19.95
C CYS A 330 3.40 -20.60 19.63
N TYR A 331 4.30 -20.83 20.60
CA TYR A 331 5.46 -21.68 20.40
C TYR A 331 5.05 -23.12 20.06
N GLU A 332 4.15 -23.69 20.85
CA GLU A 332 3.62 -25.04 20.62
C GLU A 332 2.75 -25.09 19.34
N HIS A 333 1.92 -24.07 19.09
CA HIS A 333 1.09 -24.00 17.88
C HIS A 333 1.91 -23.86 16.60
N LEU A 334 3.00 -23.09 16.61
CA LEU A 334 3.93 -22.98 15.49
C LEU A 334 4.64 -24.30 15.23
N ALA A 335 5.10 -24.99 16.29
CA ALA A 335 5.74 -26.29 16.16
C ALA A 335 4.80 -27.31 15.49
N GLN A 336 3.57 -27.45 16.00
CA GLN A 336 2.54 -28.33 15.42
C GLN A 336 2.24 -27.96 13.95
N ALA A 337 2.12 -26.66 13.65
CA ALA A 337 1.82 -26.18 12.31
C ALA A 337 2.93 -26.44 11.29
N LEU A 338 4.19 -26.48 11.75
CA LEU A 338 5.38 -26.59 10.93
C LEU A 338 5.97 -28.01 10.88
N GLU A 339 5.49 -28.93 11.72
CA GLU A 339 5.92 -30.34 11.79
C GLU A 339 5.91 -31.03 10.42
N LYS A 340 4.85 -30.82 9.63
CA LYS A 340 4.72 -31.40 8.27
C LYS A 340 5.81 -30.95 7.29
N TYR A 341 6.55 -29.88 7.61
CA TYR A 341 7.69 -29.43 6.84
C TYR A 341 9.03 -29.89 7.43
N GLY A 342 9.03 -30.73 8.46
CA GLY A 342 10.22 -31.21 9.16
C GLY A 342 11.00 -30.08 9.82
N ILE A 343 10.28 -29.13 10.44
CA ILE A 343 10.86 -28.09 11.29
C ILE A 343 10.73 -28.56 12.74
N GLU A 344 11.85 -28.58 13.45
CA GLU A 344 11.90 -28.91 14.86
C GLU A 344 11.45 -27.71 15.70
N GLN A 345 10.82 -27.99 16.84
CA GLN A 345 10.26 -26.97 17.73
C GLN A 345 11.34 -25.98 18.21
N GLU A 346 12.54 -26.47 18.52
CA GLU A 346 13.69 -25.72 19.01
C GLU A 346 14.26 -24.73 17.99
N GLN A 347 13.89 -24.87 16.71
CA GLN A 347 14.29 -23.92 15.67
C GLN A 347 13.45 -22.64 15.69
N ILE A 348 12.31 -22.63 16.39
CA ILE A 348 11.43 -21.47 16.49
C ILE A 348 11.99 -20.53 17.56
N THR A 349 12.41 -19.34 17.13
CA THR A 349 12.98 -18.32 18.02
C THR A 349 12.01 -17.15 18.22
N THR A 350 12.50 -15.91 18.31
CA THR A 350 11.66 -14.70 18.35
C THR A 350 10.84 -14.56 17.08
N THR A 351 9.52 -14.43 17.23
CA THR A 351 8.55 -14.22 16.16
C THR A 351 8.38 -12.73 15.85
N PHE A 352 7.96 -12.43 14.63
CA PHE A 352 7.44 -11.10 14.32
C PHE A 352 5.97 -11.07 14.79
N ASN A 353 5.69 -10.34 15.86
CA ASN A 353 4.42 -10.32 16.56
C ASN A 353 3.52 -9.24 15.96
N ILE A 354 2.78 -9.61 14.93
CA ILE A 354 1.89 -8.74 14.17
C ILE A 354 0.78 -8.22 15.10
N PHE A 355 0.51 -6.92 15.01
CA PHE A 355 -0.44 -6.14 15.82
C PHE A 355 -0.12 -6.02 17.32
N MET A 356 0.94 -6.65 17.81
CA MET A 356 1.30 -6.60 19.22
C MET A 356 1.82 -5.22 19.61
N ASN A 357 1.20 -4.63 20.64
CA ASN A 357 1.56 -3.32 21.16
C ASN A 357 2.46 -3.46 22.40
N VAL A 358 3.74 -3.11 22.21
CA VAL A 358 4.75 -3.14 23.27
C VAL A 358 5.35 -1.75 23.41
N SER A 359 5.27 -1.19 24.62
CA SER A 359 6.00 0.03 24.95
C SER A 359 7.39 -0.28 25.51
N LEU A 360 8.37 0.55 25.16
CA LEU A 360 9.73 0.53 25.69
C LEU A 360 9.98 1.85 26.43
N ASN A 361 10.37 1.77 27.70
CA ASN A 361 10.87 2.92 28.43
C ASN A 361 12.36 3.15 28.06
N PRO A 362 12.72 4.27 27.42
CA PRO A 362 14.10 4.50 26.97
C PRO A 362 15.08 4.77 28.11
N ALA A 363 14.59 5.20 29.28
CA ALA A 363 15.44 5.48 30.44
C ALA A 363 15.76 4.21 31.26
N THR A 364 14.80 3.27 31.35
CA THR A 364 14.95 2.07 32.18
C THR A 364 15.12 0.78 31.39
N GLY A 365 14.85 0.79 30.09
CA GLY A 365 14.82 -0.41 29.25
C GLY A 365 13.61 -1.32 29.50
N MET A 366 12.65 -0.90 30.33
CA MET A 366 11.48 -1.72 30.65
C MET A 366 10.54 -1.86 29.45
N LEU A 367 10.16 -3.11 29.17
CA LEU A 367 9.12 -3.44 28.20
C LEU A 367 7.79 -3.66 28.90
N LYS A 368 6.69 -3.19 28.28
CA LYS A 368 5.33 -3.43 28.76
C LYS A 368 4.39 -3.74 27.60
N VAL A 369 3.67 -4.85 27.72
CA VAL A 369 2.58 -5.21 26.81
C VAL A 369 1.37 -4.31 27.10
N LEU A 370 0.83 -3.69 26.06
CA LEU A 370 -0.35 -2.83 26.06
C LEU A 370 -1.43 -3.44 25.15
N PRO A 371 -2.69 -3.00 25.28
CA PRO A 371 -3.74 -3.40 24.34
C PRO A 371 -3.31 -3.11 22.89
N PRO A 372 -3.52 -4.04 21.94
CA PRO A 372 -3.28 -3.79 20.52
C PRO A 372 -4.00 -2.55 20.01
N LEU A 373 -3.45 -1.94 18.96
CA LEU A 373 -4.07 -0.79 18.30
C LEU A 373 -4.92 -1.21 17.09
N SER A 374 -4.88 -2.48 16.70
CA SER A 374 -5.60 -3.01 15.55
C SER A 374 -7.12 -2.94 15.75
N LYS A 375 -7.81 -2.45 14.72
CA LYS A 375 -9.26 -2.41 14.60
C LYS A 375 -9.75 -3.58 13.75
N LYS A 376 -11.07 -3.78 13.79
CA LYS A 376 -11.75 -4.77 12.96
C LYS A 376 -11.43 -4.53 11.48
N GLY A 377 -10.83 -5.52 10.85
CA GLY A 377 -10.54 -5.52 9.42
C GLY A 377 -9.14 -5.01 9.08
N ASP A 378 -8.37 -4.48 10.03
CA ASP A 378 -7.03 -3.96 9.77
C ASP A 378 -6.10 -5.07 9.26
N THR A 379 -5.24 -4.69 8.32
CA THR A 379 -4.37 -5.59 7.58
C THR A 379 -2.91 -5.15 7.59
N ILE A 380 -2.04 -6.15 7.46
CA ILE A 380 -0.64 -5.99 7.09
C ILE A 380 -0.34 -6.88 5.88
N ILE A 381 0.53 -6.40 4.99
CA ILE A 381 0.86 -7.07 3.75
C ILE A 381 2.37 -7.20 3.63
N PHE A 382 2.81 -8.42 3.37
CA PHE A 382 4.21 -8.77 3.16
C PHE A 382 4.45 -9.22 1.73
N LYS A 383 5.50 -8.71 1.09
CA LYS A 383 6.02 -9.27 -0.16
C LYS A 383 7.17 -10.22 0.13
N SER A 384 7.11 -11.43 -0.42
CA SER A 384 8.18 -12.42 -0.29
C SER A 384 9.33 -12.20 -1.28
N HIS A 385 10.57 -12.30 -0.80
CA HIS A 385 11.80 -12.19 -1.61
C HIS A 385 12.42 -13.53 -1.98
N MET A 386 11.92 -14.62 -1.38
CA MET A 386 12.36 -15.99 -1.64
C MET A 386 11.21 -16.98 -1.40
N ASP A 387 11.43 -18.26 -1.70
CA ASP A 387 10.46 -19.29 -1.33
C ASP A 387 10.57 -19.58 0.17
N LEU A 388 9.45 -19.51 0.89
CA LEU A 388 9.38 -19.59 2.33
C LEU A 388 8.43 -20.70 2.80
N ILE A 389 8.79 -21.33 3.91
CA ILE A 389 7.87 -22.04 4.81
C ILE A 389 7.48 -21.04 5.89
N VAL A 390 6.19 -20.77 6.03
CA VAL A 390 5.65 -19.77 6.96
C VAL A 390 4.79 -20.45 8.01
N GLY A 391 5.02 -20.10 9.27
CA GLY A 391 4.12 -20.37 10.40
C GLY A 391 3.46 -19.07 10.84
N LEU A 392 2.15 -19.10 11.05
CA LEU A 392 1.34 -17.98 11.53
C LEU A 392 0.37 -18.48 12.60
N THR A 393 0.14 -17.70 13.66
CA THR A 393 -0.80 -18.06 14.73
C THR A 393 -1.89 -17.02 14.95
N ALA A 394 -2.95 -17.42 15.67
CA ALA A 394 -3.78 -16.51 16.45
C ALA A 394 -3.38 -16.70 17.92
N CYS A 395 -2.73 -15.69 18.50
CA CYS A 395 -2.03 -15.75 19.78
C CYS A 395 -2.93 -16.14 20.97
N SER A 396 -2.38 -16.97 21.88
CA SER A 396 -3.07 -17.49 23.07
C SER A 396 -2.81 -16.65 24.35
N ALA A 397 -2.04 -15.56 24.27
CA ALA A 397 -1.67 -14.76 25.43
C ALA A 397 -2.73 -13.70 25.77
N GLY A 398 -3.35 -13.79 26.95
CA GLY A 398 -4.42 -12.88 27.35
C GLY A 398 -4.03 -11.39 27.30
N GLN A 399 -2.90 -11.00 27.89
CA GLN A 399 -2.49 -9.58 27.95
C GLN A 399 -2.23 -8.99 26.56
N SER A 400 -1.67 -9.78 25.64
CA SER A 400 -1.37 -9.34 24.28
C SER A 400 -2.62 -9.17 23.42
N ASN A 401 -3.74 -9.82 23.75
CA ASN A 401 -4.98 -9.83 22.97
C ASN A 401 -6.14 -9.09 23.66
N ASN A 402 -5.82 -8.14 24.55
CA ASN A 402 -6.80 -7.44 25.36
C ASN A 402 -7.79 -8.39 26.07
N PHE A 403 -7.29 -9.53 26.53
CA PHE A 403 -8.00 -10.60 27.24
C PHE A 403 -9.14 -11.29 26.47
N SER A 404 -9.17 -11.17 25.14
CA SER A 404 -10.16 -11.83 24.28
C SER A 404 -9.48 -12.51 23.08
N PHE A 405 -9.71 -13.81 22.90
CA PHE A 405 -9.12 -14.58 21.81
C PHE A 405 -10.04 -14.59 20.58
N LYS A 406 -9.53 -14.16 19.45
CA LYS A 406 -10.24 -13.93 18.20
C LYS A 406 -9.48 -14.59 17.03
N PRO A 407 -10.13 -14.86 15.90
CA PRO A 407 -9.45 -15.47 14.75
C PRO A 407 -8.56 -14.46 14.01
N ILE A 408 -7.53 -14.97 13.37
CA ILE A 408 -6.74 -14.26 12.35
C ILE A 408 -7.09 -14.83 10.99
N GLU A 409 -7.19 -13.98 9.98
CA GLU A 409 -7.31 -14.43 8.60
C GLU A 409 -6.06 -14.10 7.80
N PHE A 410 -5.72 -14.98 6.87
CA PHE A 410 -4.69 -14.68 5.88
C PHE A 410 -5.08 -15.16 4.48
N LYS A 411 -4.44 -14.56 3.48
CA LYS A 411 -4.49 -15.06 2.10
C LYS A 411 -3.16 -14.84 1.41
N ILE A 412 -2.93 -15.61 0.36
CA ILE A 412 -1.73 -15.55 -0.47
C ILE A 412 -2.12 -15.12 -1.87
N VAL A 413 -1.36 -14.17 -2.42
CA VAL A 413 -1.63 -13.64 -3.75
C VAL A 413 -0.37 -13.52 -4.60
N ASN A 414 -0.53 -13.57 -5.92
CA ASN A 414 0.54 -13.60 -6.91
C ASN A 414 0.88 -12.22 -7.46
#